data_AF-A0A8T5R7S0-F1
#
_entry.id   AF-A0A8T5R7S0-F1
#
_cell.length_a   1.000
_cell.length_b   1.000
_cell.length_c   1.000
_cell.angle_alpha   90.00
_cell.angle_beta   90.00
_cell.angle_gamma   90.00
#
_symmetry.space_group_name_H-M   'P 1'
#
loop_
_entity.id
_entity.type
_entity.pdbx_description
1 polymer ?
#
loop_
_entity_poly.entity_id
_entity_poly.type
_entity_poly.pdbx_seq_one_letter_code
_entity_poly.pdbx_strand_id
1 'polypeptide(L)'
;MVLSKGILKLLVTLLVATALAGCHDQAEQVDDPDGEAGNTDPTDGGDDDPVDRNMPPEKGSSLGAAERASLQALYDDQPLSDSQSPWPAHLLKWVSEDTFIGTHWNDDDPAQATELNWIVVGKKGVFCSEDRPGPESEWRHFHSYDAPGYPEGHGGEPGTEGYWLLHIAVRDFEAEWGAVSPGVDTKFMHTPAPSCGGDLQSHKDAADWGGEGGSSVAGTGWGAVYDDVPLSDSQSPWPAHELKWVSEETFIGTHWNNDDPSRATEMNWIVVGVRGSFCDDARPASAEHWRHFHSHDAPTYGEGHGGDPGEGGYWLLHAGVRDFEAPWGDVSPGVDTKFMHTPSPSC
;
A
#
# COMPACT_ATOMS: atom_id res chain seq x y z
N MET A 1 -5.83 -51.82 47.65
CA MET A 1 -5.67 -50.63 48.52
C MET A 1 -4.75 -49.67 47.75
N VAL A 2 -5.22 -48.68 46.96
CA VAL A 2 -6.01 -47.46 47.29
C VAL A 2 -5.12 -46.53 48.14
N LEU A 3 -4.66 -45.33 47.76
CA LEU A 3 -5.16 -44.12 47.04
C LEU A 3 -3.99 -43.39 46.31
N SER A 4 -4.11 -42.78 45.12
CA SER A 4 -4.83 -41.55 44.67
C SER A 4 -4.17 -40.20 45.03
N LYS A 5 -4.20 -39.28 44.02
CA LYS A 5 -3.92 -37.83 43.95
C LYS A 5 -2.60 -37.48 43.22
N GLY A 6 -2.56 -36.64 42.19
CA GLY A 6 -3.57 -35.73 41.68
C GLY A 6 -3.22 -35.14 40.30
N ILE A 7 -4.27 -34.60 39.72
CA ILE A 7 -4.45 -33.99 38.41
C ILE A 7 -3.60 -32.72 38.26
N LEU A 8 -2.97 -32.51 37.10
CA LEU A 8 -2.78 -31.17 36.55
C LEU A 8 -2.94 -31.20 35.03
N LYS A 9 -4.17 -30.94 34.59
CA LYS A 9 -4.47 -30.43 33.24
C LYS A 9 -3.99 -28.98 33.21
N LEU A 10 -3.03 -28.65 32.35
CA LEU A 10 -2.76 -27.26 32.01
C LEU A 10 -3.76 -26.85 30.92
N LEU A 11 -4.64 -25.91 31.27
CA LEU A 11 -5.51 -25.22 30.32
C LEU A 11 -4.63 -24.47 29.31
N VAL A 12 -4.78 -24.78 28.02
CA VAL A 12 -4.51 -23.81 26.96
C VAL A 12 -5.77 -22.96 26.85
N THR A 13 -5.73 -21.76 27.42
CA THR A 13 -6.78 -20.76 27.22
C THR A 13 -6.56 -20.17 25.83
N LEU A 14 -7.44 -20.58 24.92
CA LEU A 14 -7.68 -19.96 23.63
C LEU A 14 -8.21 -18.54 23.89
N LEU A 15 -7.42 -17.52 23.57
CA LEU A 15 -7.88 -16.12 23.53
C LEU A 15 -8.21 -15.80 22.07
N VAL A 16 -9.41 -16.19 21.64
CA VAL A 16 -10.05 -15.58 20.47
C VAL A 16 -10.59 -14.24 20.97
N ALA A 17 -9.92 -13.16 20.61
CA ALA A 17 -10.49 -11.82 20.73
C ALA A 17 -11.34 -11.58 19.48
N THR A 18 -12.61 -11.99 19.53
CA THR A 18 -13.66 -11.37 18.73
C THR A 18 -13.81 -9.92 19.17
N ALA A 19 -13.43 -8.98 18.32
CA ALA A 19 -13.84 -7.58 18.40
C ALA A 19 -14.68 -7.24 17.16
N LEU A 20 -15.92 -7.72 17.16
CA LEU A 20 -17.02 -7.13 16.41
C LEU A 20 -17.79 -6.26 17.41
N ALA A 21 -17.73 -4.95 17.26
CA ALA A 21 -18.66 -4.03 17.87
C ALA A 21 -18.72 -2.75 17.03
N GLY A 22 -19.88 -2.49 16.43
CA GLY A 22 -20.17 -1.18 15.85
C GLY A 22 -21.06 -1.17 14.61
N CYS A 23 -22.13 -1.98 14.54
CA CYS A 23 -23.25 -1.73 13.61
C CYS A 23 -24.50 -2.47 14.11
N HIS A 24 -25.19 -1.89 15.10
CA HIS A 24 -26.58 -2.20 15.38
C HIS A 24 -27.24 -0.92 15.83
N ASP A 25 -28.04 -0.30 14.96
CA ASP A 25 -29.08 0.59 15.42
C ASP A 25 -30.40 0.31 14.71
N GLN A 26 -31.42 0.25 15.55
CA GLN A 26 -32.80 -0.03 15.21
C GLN A 26 -33.43 1.24 14.66
N ALA A 27 -34.13 1.11 13.55
CA ALA A 27 -35.02 2.14 13.05
C ALA A 27 -36.23 2.26 14.00
N GLU A 28 -36.25 3.30 14.83
CA GLU A 28 -37.49 3.81 15.41
C GLU A 28 -38.05 4.91 14.50
N GLN A 29 -39.18 4.61 13.87
CA GLN A 29 -40.05 5.58 13.23
C GLN A 29 -40.61 6.56 14.27
N VAL A 30 -40.39 7.85 14.04
CA VAL A 30 -41.18 8.91 14.65
C VAL A 30 -41.86 9.67 13.52
N ASP A 31 -43.17 9.44 13.41
CA ASP A 31 -44.10 10.31 12.70
C ASP A 31 -44.31 11.60 13.52
N ASP A 32 -44.19 12.77 12.91
CA ASP A 32 -45.20 13.82 13.07
C ASP A 32 -45.18 14.79 11.87
N PRO A 33 -46.35 15.26 11.39
CA PRO A 33 -46.52 16.09 10.20
C PRO A 33 -46.56 17.59 10.55
N ASP A 34 -46.87 18.40 9.55
CA ASP A 34 -47.03 19.87 9.55
C ASP A 34 -45.71 20.59 9.17
N GLY A 35 -45.52 21.17 7.99
CA GLY A 35 -46.47 21.76 7.05
C GLY A 35 -46.46 23.28 7.19
N GLU A 36 -45.45 23.96 6.65
CA GLU A 36 -45.60 25.36 6.22
C GLU A 36 -44.76 25.64 4.96
N ALA A 37 -45.49 26.00 3.90
CA ALA A 37 -44.95 26.48 2.64
C ALA A 37 -44.56 27.96 2.78
N GLY A 38 -43.24 28.22 2.81
CA GLY A 38 -42.66 29.56 2.72
C GLY A 38 -42.13 29.82 1.31
N ASN A 39 -42.84 30.66 0.57
CA ASN A 39 -42.49 31.15 -0.76
C ASN A 39 -41.45 32.29 -0.65
N THR A 40 -40.24 32.11 -1.17
CA THR A 40 -39.30 33.22 -1.45
C THR A 40 -38.51 32.99 -2.75
N ASP A 41 -38.91 33.76 -3.76
CA ASP A 41 -38.12 34.49 -4.76
C ASP A 41 -37.05 33.75 -5.62
N PRO A 42 -37.24 33.59 -6.95
CA PRO A 42 -36.26 33.01 -7.85
C PRO A 42 -35.44 34.11 -8.54
N THR A 43 -34.55 34.78 -7.82
CA THR A 43 -33.49 35.58 -8.45
C THR A 43 -32.20 35.49 -7.66
N ASP A 44 -31.49 34.37 -7.80
CA ASP A 44 -30.04 34.40 -7.78
C ASP A 44 -29.53 33.25 -8.65
N GLY A 45 -29.22 33.57 -9.90
CA GLY A 45 -28.53 32.67 -10.83
C GLY A 45 -27.04 32.72 -10.50
N GLY A 46 -26.67 32.20 -9.34
CA GLY A 46 -25.32 31.77 -9.08
C GLY A 46 -25.07 30.53 -9.91
N ASP A 47 -24.20 30.65 -10.91
CA ASP A 47 -23.50 29.51 -11.49
C ASP A 47 -22.64 28.90 -10.37
N ASP A 48 -23.27 28.12 -9.49
CA ASP A 48 -22.57 27.17 -8.63
C ASP A 48 -22.10 26.05 -9.56
N ASP A 49 -20.88 26.21 -10.10
CA ASP A 49 -20.13 25.08 -10.63
C ASP A 49 -20.18 23.97 -9.56
N PRO A 50 -20.65 22.75 -9.85
CA PRO A 50 -20.80 21.69 -8.85
C PRO A 50 -19.47 21.09 -8.39
N VAL A 51 -18.35 21.80 -8.55
CA VAL A 51 -16.99 21.23 -8.55
C VAL A 51 -16.08 21.88 -7.52
N ASP A 52 -16.54 22.06 -6.27
CA ASP A 52 -15.63 22.16 -5.11
C ASP A 52 -16.35 21.95 -3.77
N ARG A 53 -17.20 20.93 -3.68
CA ARG A 53 -17.72 20.53 -2.36
C ARG A 53 -16.65 19.69 -1.67
N ASN A 54 -15.94 20.31 -0.72
CA ASN A 54 -15.17 19.60 0.29
C ASN A 54 -13.90 18.88 -0.22
N MET A 55 -13.13 19.45 -1.16
CA MET A 55 -11.75 18.97 -1.33
C MET A 55 -10.94 19.23 -0.05
N PRO A 56 -9.99 18.34 0.33
CA PRO A 56 -9.16 18.55 1.51
C PRO A 56 -8.56 19.97 1.49
N PRO A 57 -8.78 20.82 2.49
CA PRO A 57 -8.41 22.23 2.38
C PRO A 57 -6.89 22.43 2.30
N GLU A 58 -6.13 21.52 2.90
CA GLU A 58 -4.67 21.52 2.88
C GLU A 58 -4.15 20.52 1.85
N LYS A 59 -3.16 20.95 1.06
CA LYS A 59 -2.37 20.08 0.20
C LYS A 59 -1.17 19.56 0.98
N GLY A 60 -0.63 18.42 0.54
CA GLY A 60 0.65 17.95 1.01
C GLY A 60 1.80 18.86 0.58
N SER A 61 3.02 18.41 0.83
CA SER A 61 4.23 19.02 0.31
C SER A 61 5.18 17.97 -0.25
N SER A 62 5.92 18.32 -1.30
CA SER A 62 7.08 17.53 -1.71
C SER A 62 8.11 17.45 -0.59
N LEU A 63 8.84 16.33 -0.54
CA LEU A 63 9.85 16.08 0.49
C LEU A 63 10.97 17.14 0.47
N GLY A 64 11.15 17.83 1.59
CA GLY A 64 12.34 18.62 1.84
C GLY A 64 13.60 17.74 1.91
N ALA A 65 14.78 18.35 1.76
CA ALA A 65 16.04 17.59 1.76
C ALA A 65 16.28 16.77 3.05
N ALA A 66 15.89 17.31 4.21
CA ALA A 66 16.02 16.61 5.49
C ALA A 66 15.03 15.43 5.60
N GLU A 67 13.78 15.62 5.18
CA GLU A 67 12.75 14.58 5.18
C GLU A 67 13.12 13.45 4.22
N ARG A 68 13.60 13.79 3.03
CA ARG A 68 14.11 12.83 2.06
C ARG A 68 15.27 12.01 2.65
N ALA A 69 16.23 12.65 3.31
CA ALA A 69 17.32 11.92 3.96
C ALA A 69 16.82 10.98 5.08
N SER A 70 15.86 11.42 5.89
CA SER A 70 15.23 10.56 6.91
C SER A 70 14.48 9.38 6.30
N LEU A 71 13.73 9.62 5.21
CA LEU A 71 13.02 8.57 4.49
C LEU A 71 13.99 7.55 3.90
N GLN A 72 15.02 8.01 3.19
CA GLN A 72 16.05 7.15 2.60
C GLN A 72 16.75 6.28 3.64
N ALA A 73 17.00 6.81 4.85
CA ALA A 73 17.66 6.08 5.92
C ALA A 73 16.84 4.90 6.49
N LEU A 74 15.53 4.83 6.25
CA LEU A 74 14.71 3.67 6.63
C LEU A 74 14.93 2.45 5.72
N TYR A 75 15.47 2.67 4.52
CA TYR A 75 15.61 1.69 3.46
C TYR A 75 17.10 1.37 3.23
N ASP A 76 17.69 0.61 4.13
CA ASP A 76 19.14 0.36 4.21
C ASP A 76 19.56 -1.10 3.91
N ASP A 77 18.63 -1.96 3.50
CA ASP A 77 18.92 -3.35 3.20
C ASP A 77 19.47 -3.55 1.78
N GLN A 78 20.22 -4.63 1.57
CA GLN A 78 20.82 -5.03 0.29
C GLN A 78 20.39 -6.48 -0.03
N PRO A 79 19.28 -6.67 -0.76
CA PRO A 79 18.77 -8.00 -1.07
C PRO A 79 19.54 -8.73 -2.17
N LEU A 80 20.29 -8.01 -3.02
CA LEU A 80 21.01 -8.53 -4.19
C LEU A 80 22.47 -8.84 -3.87
N SER A 81 23.16 -9.55 -4.75
CA SER A 81 24.60 -9.83 -4.58
C SER A 81 25.46 -8.56 -4.66
N ASP A 82 26.65 -8.61 -4.03
CA ASP A 82 27.57 -7.47 -3.93
C ASP A 82 27.98 -6.90 -5.29
N SER A 83 28.04 -7.72 -6.35
CA SER A 83 28.38 -7.28 -7.72
C SER A 83 27.34 -6.35 -8.34
N GLN A 84 26.14 -6.28 -7.76
CA GLN A 84 25.03 -5.46 -8.22
C GLN A 84 24.75 -4.27 -7.29
N SER A 85 25.60 -4.05 -6.28
CA SER A 85 25.48 -2.95 -5.32
C SER A 85 26.38 -1.76 -5.69
N PRO A 86 25.92 -0.50 -5.49
CA PRO A 86 24.57 -0.12 -5.09
C PRO A 86 23.56 -0.32 -6.22
N TRP A 87 22.29 -0.52 -5.87
CA TRP A 87 21.21 -0.52 -6.87
C TRP A 87 20.99 0.92 -7.33
N PRO A 88 21.15 1.22 -8.63
CA PRO A 88 20.89 2.55 -9.14
C PRO A 88 19.49 3.00 -8.76
N ALA A 89 19.38 4.18 -8.15
CA ALA A 89 18.14 4.81 -7.73
C ALA A 89 17.26 4.05 -6.72
N HIS A 90 17.63 2.85 -6.24
CA HIS A 90 16.80 2.06 -5.32
C HIS A 90 17.35 2.05 -3.90
N LEU A 91 16.44 2.12 -2.93
CA LEU A 91 16.72 1.85 -1.52
C LEU A 91 15.67 0.88 -0.99
N LEU A 92 16.07 -0.16 -0.27
CA LEU A 92 15.24 -1.34 0.00
C LEU A 92 15.19 -1.67 1.50
N LYS A 93 14.11 -2.35 1.93
CA LYS A 93 13.89 -2.78 3.31
C LYS A 93 13.15 -4.10 3.35
N TRP A 94 13.74 -5.13 3.96
CA TRP A 94 13.06 -6.39 4.25
C TRP A 94 11.90 -6.14 5.22
N VAL A 95 10.74 -6.71 4.89
CA VAL A 95 9.52 -6.67 5.71
C VAL A 95 9.03 -8.07 6.08
N SER A 96 9.55 -9.10 5.41
CA SER A 96 9.41 -10.52 5.74
C SER A 96 10.66 -11.29 5.27
N GLU A 97 10.70 -12.61 5.53
CA GLU A 97 11.78 -13.51 5.10
C GLU A 97 12.01 -13.53 3.58
N ASP A 98 10.99 -13.14 2.82
CA ASP A 98 10.94 -13.32 1.38
C ASP A 98 10.39 -12.10 0.62
N THR A 99 10.04 -11.03 1.33
CA THR A 99 9.50 -9.81 0.73
C THR A 99 10.22 -8.58 1.28
N PHE A 100 10.63 -7.70 0.39
CA PHE A 100 11.09 -6.36 0.72
C PHE A 100 10.17 -5.30 0.11
N ILE A 101 10.21 -4.11 0.68
CA ILE A 101 9.69 -2.90 0.05
C ILE A 101 10.85 -1.97 -0.30
N GLY A 102 10.60 -0.97 -1.14
CA GLY A 102 11.64 -0.06 -1.56
C GLY A 102 11.13 1.26 -2.08
N THR A 103 12.06 2.20 -2.23
CA THR A 103 11.87 3.47 -2.93
C THR A 103 12.73 3.47 -4.18
N HIS A 104 12.19 4.00 -5.28
CA HIS A 104 12.92 4.22 -6.53
C HIS A 104 12.84 5.70 -6.89
N TRP A 105 13.99 6.36 -6.88
CA TRP A 105 14.15 7.80 -6.98
C TRP A 105 14.42 8.28 -8.41
N ASN A 106 14.37 9.60 -8.63
CA ASN A 106 14.61 10.21 -9.94
C ASN A 106 16.09 10.41 -10.32
N ASP A 107 17.03 9.92 -9.51
CA ASP A 107 18.46 9.97 -9.74
C ASP A 107 19.09 8.62 -9.37
N ASP A 108 20.06 8.17 -10.16
CA ASP A 108 20.78 6.90 -9.94
C ASP A 108 21.54 6.89 -8.60
N ASP A 109 21.93 8.07 -8.09
CA ASP A 109 22.40 8.25 -6.72
C ASP A 109 21.25 8.79 -5.86
N PRO A 110 20.63 7.96 -4.99
CA PRO A 110 19.56 8.41 -4.11
C PRO A 110 19.93 9.64 -3.26
N ALA A 111 21.22 9.84 -2.93
CA ALA A 111 21.64 11.01 -2.17
C ALA A 111 21.52 12.33 -2.96
N GLN A 112 21.51 12.27 -4.30
CA GLN A 112 21.29 13.41 -5.19
C GLN A 112 19.85 13.55 -5.65
N ALA A 113 19.04 12.52 -5.44
CA ALA A 113 17.64 12.52 -5.82
C ALA A 113 16.87 13.69 -5.18
N THR A 114 15.85 14.15 -5.89
CA THR A 114 14.97 15.25 -5.47
C THR A 114 13.52 14.81 -5.35
N GLU A 115 13.13 13.77 -6.08
CA GLU A 115 11.74 13.31 -6.15
C GLU A 115 11.69 11.78 -6.06
N LEU A 116 10.66 11.26 -5.38
CA LEU A 116 10.35 9.83 -5.36
C LEU A 116 9.49 9.48 -6.58
N ASN A 117 9.91 8.53 -7.41
CA ASN A 117 9.16 8.13 -8.59
C ASN A 117 8.23 6.95 -8.28
N TRP A 118 8.77 5.89 -7.65
CA TRP A 118 8.01 4.69 -7.32
C TRP A 118 8.26 4.20 -5.89
N ILE A 119 7.28 3.49 -5.34
CA ILE A 119 7.48 2.49 -4.31
C ILE A 119 7.53 1.11 -4.97
N VAL A 120 8.36 0.24 -4.43
CA VAL A 120 8.59 -1.12 -4.92
C VAL A 120 8.15 -2.13 -3.88
N VAL A 121 7.51 -3.22 -4.31
CA VAL A 121 7.41 -4.46 -3.54
C VAL A 121 8.19 -5.54 -4.29
N GLY A 122 9.15 -6.16 -3.62
CA GLY A 122 9.95 -7.24 -4.19
C GLY A 122 9.73 -8.55 -3.46
N LYS A 123 9.39 -9.60 -4.20
CA LYS A 123 9.11 -10.94 -3.68
C LYS A 123 10.14 -11.93 -4.20
N LYS A 124 10.80 -12.68 -3.30
CA LYS A 124 11.69 -13.79 -3.66
C LYS A 124 10.92 -14.78 -4.53
N GLY A 125 11.55 -15.20 -5.61
CA GLY A 125 11.07 -16.24 -6.50
C GLY A 125 12.12 -16.64 -7.52
N VAL A 126 11.67 -17.30 -8.57
CA VAL A 126 12.50 -17.71 -9.70
C VAL A 126 11.92 -17.17 -11.01
N PHE A 127 12.76 -17.03 -12.03
CA PHE A 127 12.39 -16.49 -13.34
C PHE A 127 11.58 -17.52 -14.15
N CYS A 128 10.34 -17.71 -13.72
CA CYS A 128 9.35 -18.62 -14.29
C CYS A 128 7.97 -17.94 -14.25
N SER A 129 7.24 -17.97 -15.35
CA SER A 129 5.91 -17.36 -15.45
C SER A 129 4.92 -17.87 -14.39
N GLU A 130 5.10 -19.12 -13.95
CA GLU A 130 4.30 -19.84 -12.96
C GLU A 130 4.64 -19.47 -11.51
N ASP A 131 5.83 -18.89 -11.25
CA ASP A 131 6.25 -18.49 -9.90
C ASP A 131 5.91 -17.04 -9.56
N ARG A 132 5.50 -16.28 -10.57
CA ARG A 132 5.12 -14.88 -10.44
C ARG A 132 4.00 -14.71 -9.38
N PRO A 133 4.10 -13.73 -8.46
CA PRO A 133 3.16 -13.62 -7.32
C PRO A 133 1.72 -13.30 -7.70
N GLY A 134 1.51 -12.62 -8.83
CA GLY A 134 0.22 -12.10 -9.23
C GLY A 134 0.05 -11.99 -10.75
N PRO A 135 -0.92 -11.18 -11.21
CA PRO A 135 -1.19 -11.05 -12.63
C PRO A 135 0.01 -10.46 -13.36
N GLU A 136 0.14 -10.84 -14.64
CA GLU A 136 1.19 -10.29 -15.49
C GLU A 136 1.13 -8.78 -15.53
N SER A 137 -0.01 -8.13 -15.59
CA SER A 137 -0.07 -6.66 -15.65
C SER A 137 0.70 -5.94 -14.54
N GLU A 138 0.82 -6.54 -13.35
CA GLU A 138 1.42 -5.97 -12.15
C GLU A 138 2.87 -6.42 -11.93
N TRP A 139 3.14 -7.72 -12.03
CA TRP A 139 4.43 -8.34 -11.70
C TRP A 139 5.23 -8.71 -12.95
N ARG A 140 5.67 -7.71 -13.73
CA ARG A 140 6.37 -7.95 -15.02
C ARG A 140 7.87 -7.85 -14.97
N HIS A 141 8.38 -7.29 -13.91
CA HIS A 141 9.80 -7.06 -13.77
C HIS A 141 10.38 -8.12 -12.85
N PHE A 142 11.43 -8.79 -13.31
CA PHE A 142 12.21 -9.73 -12.54
C PHE A 142 13.66 -9.30 -12.53
N HIS A 143 14.27 -9.35 -11.35
CA HIS A 143 15.69 -9.07 -11.18
C HIS A 143 16.39 -10.26 -10.54
N SER A 144 17.29 -10.88 -11.28
CA SER A 144 18.18 -11.94 -10.79
C SER A 144 18.94 -11.50 -9.54
N TYR A 145 18.96 -12.37 -8.53
CA TYR A 145 19.67 -12.15 -7.28
C TYR A 145 21.18 -12.00 -7.49
N ASP A 146 21.73 -12.80 -8.39
CA ASP A 146 23.16 -12.78 -8.74
C ASP A 146 23.38 -12.56 -10.23
N ALA A 147 24.15 -11.53 -10.56
CA ALA A 147 24.56 -11.20 -11.91
C ALA A 147 25.89 -10.42 -11.88
N PRO A 148 26.63 -10.35 -13.00
CA PRO A 148 27.90 -9.61 -13.08
C PRO A 148 27.79 -8.10 -12.79
N GLY A 149 26.60 -7.54 -12.92
CA GLY A 149 26.26 -6.13 -12.69
C GLY A 149 24.74 -5.94 -12.66
N TYR A 150 24.29 -4.78 -12.18
CA TYR A 150 22.85 -4.48 -12.08
C TYR A 150 22.11 -4.59 -13.41
N PRO A 151 22.59 -4.00 -14.55
CA PRO A 151 21.87 -4.11 -15.82
C PRO A 151 21.72 -5.55 -16.33
N GLU A 152 22.71 -6.40 -16.05
CA GLU A 152 22.68 -7.83 -16.41
C GLU A 152 21.73 -8.66 -15.55
N GLY A 153 21.25 -8.12 -14.43
CA GLY A 153 20.31 -8.80 -13.55
C GLY A 153 18.86 -8.81 -14.05
N HIS A 154 18.50 -8.04 -15.08
CA HIS A 154 17.13 -8.03 -15.60
C HIS A 154 16.76 -9.34 -16.30
N GLY A 155 15.78 -10.07 -15.76
CA GLY A 155 15.37 -11.39 -16.25
C GLY A 155 16.33 -12.50 -15.82
N GLY A 156 16.47 -13.54 -16.65
CA GLY A 156 17.33 -14.68 -16.38
C GLY A 156 17.05 -15.87 -17.31
N GLU A 157 17.68 -17.00 -17.04
CA GLU A 157 17.29 -18.29 -17.62
C GLU A 157 16.11 -18.90 -16.82
N PRO A 158 15.38 -19.89 -17.35
CA PRO A 158 14.35 -20.58 -16.60
C PRO A 158 14.85 -21.07 -15.24
N GLY A 159 14.16 -20.65 -14.17
CA GLY A 159 14.52 -21.03 -12.81
C GLY A 159 15.63 -20.20 -12.17
N THR A 160 16.13 -19.15 -12.83
CA THR A 160 17.07 -18.21 -12.22
C THR A 160 16.47 -17.57 -10.97
N GLU A 161 17.26 -17.57 -9.90
CA GLU A 161 16.92 -17.04 -8.58
C GLU A 161 16.90 -15.51 -8.57
N GLY A 162 15.92 -14.90 -7.92
CA GLY A 162 15.78 -13.44 -7.91
C GLY A 162 14.41 -12.94 -7.48
N TYR A 163 14.10 -11.70 -7.82
CA TYR A 163 12.96 -10.99 -7.26
C TYR A 163 11.97 -10.62 -8.34
N TRP A 164 10.71 -11.02 -8.15
CA TRP A 164 9.59 -10.41 -8.85
C TRP A 164 9.32 -9.05 -8.22
N LEU A 165 9.17 -8.00 -9.03
CA LEU A 165 9.07 -6.63 -8.59
C LEU A 165 7.77 -5.98 -9.08
N LEU A 166 6.99 -5.45 -8.15
CA LEU A 166 5.85 -4.56 -8.39
C LEU A 166 6.31 -3.12 -8.23
N HIS A 167 6.08 -2.28 -9.23
CA HIS A 167 6.40 -0.85 -9.20
C HIS A 167 5.12 -0.03 -9.13
N ILE A 168 5.00 0.83 -8.13
CA ILE A 168 3.84 1.70 -7.90
C ILE A 168 4.33 3.14 -7.98
N ALA A 169 3.99 3.83 -9.06
CA ALA A 169 4.32 5.22 -9.23
C ALA A 169 3.54 6.09 -8.24
N VAL A 170 4.19 7.14 -7.71
CA VAL A 170 3.60 8.05 -6.71
C VAL A 170 3.42 9.48 -7.23
N ARG A 171 3.88 9.75 -8.45
CA ARG A 171 3.77 11.06 -9.11
C ARG A 171 3.76 10.91 -10.62
N ASP A 172 3.43 11.99 -11.32
CA ASP A 172 3.61 12.08 -12.77
C ASP A 172 5.07 12.35 -13.15
N PHE A 173 5.57 11.66 -14.18
CA PHE A 173 6.88 11.91 -14.80
C PHE A 173 7.00 11.19 -16.15
N GLU A 174 8.08 11.50 -16.88
CA GLU A 174 8.43 10.82 -18.13
C GLU A 174 9.49 9.74 -17.87
N ALA A 175 9.19 8.50 -18.26
CA ALA A 175 10.14 7.39 -18.29
C ALA A 175 10.53 7.06 -19.74
N GLU A 176 11.47 6.14 -19.94
CA GLU A 176 11.87 5.68 -21.28
C GLU A 176 10.69 5.05 -22.08
N TRP A 177 9.68 4.54 -21.36
CA TRP A 177 8.44 3.98 -21.93
C TRP A 177 7.28 4.98 -21.99
N GLY A 178 7.55 6.26 -21.77
CA GLY A 178 6.62 7.39 -21.85
C GLY A 178 6.10 7.86 -20.50
N ALA A 179 5.02 8.65 -20.55
CA ALA A 179 4.37 9.21 -19.37
C ALA A 179 3.91 8.12 -18.40
N VAL A 180 4.25 8.34 -17.13
CA VAL A 180 3.83 7.54 -15.97
C VAL A 180 3.02 8.44 -15.05
N SER A 181 1.93 7.90 -14.49
CA SER A 181 1.05 8.55 -13.53
C SER A 181 0.90 7.68 -12.29
N PRO A 182 0.45 8.23 -11.14
CA PRO A 182 0.29 7.46 -9.91
C PRO A 182 -0.51 6.16 -10.07
N GLY A 183 0.00 5.07 -9.49
CA GLY A 183 -0.57 3.73 -9.57
C GLY A 183 0.45 2.69 -10.05
N VAL A 184 0.01 1.45 -10.26
CA VAL A 184 0.90 0.39 -10.76
C VAL A 184 1.46 0.78 -12.14
N ASP A 185 2.79 0.84 -12.24
CA ASP A 185 3.48 1.09 -13.51
C ASP A 185 3.49 -0.20 -14.35
N THR A 186 2.41 -0.37 -15.10
CA THR A 186 2.23 -1.47 -16.03
C THR A 186 3.10 -1.33 -17.29
N LYS A 187 4.20 -0.58 -17.29
CA LYS A 187 5.18 -0.56 -18.38
C LYS A 187 6.63 -0.68 -17.92
N PHE A 188 6.88 -0.58 -16.61
CA PHE A 188 8.21 -0.67 -16.02
C PHE A 188 8.98 -1.91 -16.49
N MET A 189 10.12 -1.67 -17.15
CA MET A 189 11.19 -2.63 -17.50
C MET A 189 10.73 -4.09 -17.67
N HIS A 190 9.79 -4.35 -18.58
CA HIS A 190 9.20 -5.68 -18.72
C HIS A 190 10.25 -6.76 -19.05
N THR A 191 10.30 -7.81 -18.23
CA THR A 191 11.12 -9.02 -18.43
C THR A 191 10.20 -10.24 -18.63
N PRO A 192 9.88 -10.62 -19.89
CA PRO A 192 8.99 -11.74 -20.16
C PRO A 192 9.59 -13.06 -19.67
N ALA A 193 8.99 -13.69 -18.66
CA ALA A 193 9.48 -14.95 -18.13
C ALA A 193 9.04 -16.17 -18.95
N PRO A 194 9.91 -17.19 -19.09
CA PRO A 194 9.55 -18.45 -19.72
C PRO A 194 8.64 -19.30 -18.83
N SER A 195 7.99 -20.30 -19.42
CA SER A 195 7.40 -21.40 -18.66
C SER A 195 8.50 -22.38 -18.25
N CYS A 196 8.54 -22.73 -16.97
CA CYS A 196 9.52 -23.68 -16.43
C CYS A 196 8.98 -25.12 -16.34
N GLY A 197 7.68 -25.31 -16.52
CA GLY A 197 7.07 -26.63 -16.51
C GLY A 197 7.22 -27.35 -15.16
N GLY A 198 7.44 -28.68 -15.20
CA GLY A 198 7.45 -29.54 -14.01
C GLY A 198 8.62 -29.32 -13.04
N ASP A 199 9.61 -28.51 -13.41
CA ASP A 199 10.85 -28.33 -12.64
C ASP A 199 10.75 -27.17 -11.63
N LEU A 200 9.64 -26.42 -11.61
CA LEU A 200 9.46 -25.24 -10.75
C LEU A 200 9.80 -25.48 -9.28
N GLN A 201 9.25 -26.54 -8.66
CA GLN A 201 9.49 -26.82 -7.24
C GLN A 201 10.97 -27.11 -6.96
N SER A 202 11.67 -27.76 -7.90
CA SER A 202 13.09 -28.05 -7.74
C SER A 202 13.95 -26.79 -7.74
N HIS A 203 13.55 -25.75 -8.48
CA HIS A 203 14.20 -24.44 -8.45
C HIS A 203 13.94 -23.72 -7.11
N LYS A 204 12.75 -23.86 -6.53
CA LYS A 204 12.41 -23.25 -5.23
C LYS A 204 13.06 -23.96 -4.03
N ASP A 205 13.18 -25.27 -4.07
CA ASP A 205 13.79 -26.03 -2.96
C ASP A 205 15.32 -25.86 -2.89
N ALA A 206 15.95 -25.47 -4.01
CA ALA A 206 17.38 -25.13 -4.05
C ALA A 206 17.68 -23.71 -3.51
N ALA A 207 16.63 -22.90 -3.33
CA ALA A 207 16.72 -21.46 -3.06
C ALA A 207 17.06 -21.14 -1.60
N ASP A 208 18.36 -21.12 -1.26
CA ASP A 208 18.87 -20.49 -0.03
C ASP A 208 19.73 -19.27 -0.41
N TRP A 209 19.07 -18.23 -0.94
CA TRP A 209 19.71 -17.02 -1.46
C TRP A 209 18.99 -15.74 -1.01
N GLY A 210 19.70 -14.63 -1.13
CA GLY A 210 19.30 -13.34 -0.60
C GLY A 210 19.66 -13.16 0.88
N GLY A 211 19.35 -11.99 1.42
CA GLY A 211 19.49 -11.72 2.86
C GLY A 211 18.52 -12.53 3.73
N GLU A 212 18.87 -12.69 5.01
CA GLU A 212 17.95 -13.13 6.06
C GLU A 212 16.90 -12.02 6.26
N GLY A 213 15.69 -12.18 5.71
CA GLY A 213 14.57 -11.26 5.92
C GLY A 213 13.99 -11.32 7.35
N GLY A 214 14.85 -11.51 8.34
CA GLY A 214 14.51 -11.71 9.75
C GLY A 214 14.35 -10.40 10.55
N SER A 215 14.43 -9.24 9.91
CA SER A 215 14.17 -7.96 10.57
C SER A 215 12.67 -7.75 10.68
N SER A 216 12.11 -8.14 11.82
CA SER A 216 10.88 -7.52 12.31
C SER A 216 11.02 -6.00 12.15
N VAL A 217 10.24 -5.41 11.24
CA VAL A 217 10.15 -3.96 11.07
C VAL A 217 9.54 -3.26 12.31
N ALA A 218 9.08 -4.02 13.30
CA ALA A 218 8.63 -3.51 14.58
C ALA A 218 9.67 -2.61 15.25
N GLY A 219 9.25 -1.41 15.67
CA GLY A 219 10.08 -0.49 16.45
C GLY A 219 11.22 0.20 15.69
N THR A 220 11.22 0.17 14.36
CA THR A 220 12.31 0.73 13.51
C THR A 220 12.17 2.22 13.19
N GLY A 221 11.33 2.97 13.91
CA GLY A 221 11.27 4.44 13.80
C GLY A 221 10.44 4.97 12.62
N TRP A 222 9.61 4.13 11.99
CA TRP A 222 8.71 4.52 10.89
C TRP A 222 7.86 5.75 11.23
N GLY A 223 7.13 5.75 12.35
CA GLY A 223 6.29 6.89 12.75
C GLY A 223 7.03 8.20 13.08
N ALA A 224 8.37 8.23 13.08
CA ALA A 224 9.12 9.49 13.15
C ALA A 224 9.41 10.10 11.76
N VAL A 225 9.14 9.35 10.69
CA VAL A 225 9.32 9.74 9.29
C VAL A 225 7.99 9.80 8.56
N TYR A 226 7.10 8.86 8.89
CA TYR A 226 5.73 8.75 8.41
C TYR A 226 4.77 9.36 9.43
N ASP A 227 4.90 10.66 9.63
CA ASP A 227 4.23 11.44 10.69
C ASP A 227 3.16 12.41 10.18
N ASP A 228 2.82 12.35 8.89
CA ASP A 228 1.84 13.24 8.29
C ASP A 228 0.40 12.78 8.56
N VAL A 229 -0.52 13.75 8.66
CA VAL A 229 -1.94 13.51 8.95
C VAL A 229 -2.79 14.15 7.84
N PRO A 230 -3.23 13.37 6.83
CA PRO A 230 -3.97 13.91 5.69
C PRO A 230 -5.49 14.06 5.91
N LEU A 231 -6.06 13.55 7.01
CA LEU A 231 -7.49 13.72 7.35
C LEU A 231 -7.70 14.76 8.44
N SER A 232 -8.96 15.12 8.65
CA SER A 232 -9.40 15.91 9.79
C SER A 232 -9.09 15.25 11.15
N ASP A 233 -8.96 16.09 12.18
CA ASP A 233 -8.62 15.68 13.55
C ASP A 233 -9.58 14.63 14.13
N SER A 234 -10.85 14.62 13.73
CA SER A 234 -11.86 13.64 14.18
C SER A 234 -11.57 12.21 13.73
N GLN A 235 -10.71 12.06 12.73
CA GLN A 235 -10.29 10.77 12.17
C GLN A 235 -8.88 10.35 12.63
N SER A 236 -8.25 11.14 13.52
CA SER A 236 -6.90 10.91 14.02
C SER A 236 -6.88 10.20 15.40
N PRO A 237 -5.92 9.30 15.65
CA PRO A 237 -4.95 8.75 14.69
C PRO A 237 -5.63 7.80 13.69
N TRP A 238 -5.06 7.67 12.48
CA TRP A 238 -5.48 6.62 11.55
C TRP A 238 -5.10 5.26 12.14
N PRO A 239 -6.07 4.40 12.48
CA PRO A 239 -5.77 3.11 13.07
C PRO A 239 -4.83 2.33 12.14
N ALA A 240 -3.73 1.85 12.69
CA ALA A 240 -2.73 1.04 12.02
C ALA A 240 -1.95 1.69 10.87
N HIS A 241 -2.10 3.00 10.59
CA HIS A 241 -1.39 3.67 9.50
C HIS A 241 -0.32 4.66 10.00
N GLU A 242 0.75 4.78 9.24
CA GLU A 242 1.73 5.86 9.34
C GLU A 242 1.96 6.40 7.92
N LEU A 243 1.85 7.72 7.71
CA LEU A 243 1.75 8.33 6.37
C LEU A 243 2.81 9.42 6.15
N LYS A 244 3.20 9.62 4.88
CA LYS A 244 4.15 10.66 4.47
C LYS A 244 3.76 11.28 3.14
N TRP A 245 3.57 12.59 3.11
CA TRP A 245 3.43 13.34 1.86
C TRP A 245 4.71 13.25 1.03
N VAL A 246 4.53 12.97 -0.25
CA VAL A 246 5.64 12.94 -1.23
C VAL A 246 5.43 13.94 -2.36
N SER A 247 4.24 14.53 -2.43
CA SER A 247 3.89 15.68 -3.28
C SER A 247 2.70 16.44 -2.68
N GLU A 248 2.20 17.46 -3.38
CA GLU A 248 0.97 18.17 -2.99
C GLU A 248 -0.28 17.28 -3.00
N GLU A 249 -0.31 16.25 -3.85
CA GLU A 249 -1.50 15.45 -4.14
C GLU A 249 -1.35 13.98 -3.73
N THR A 250 -0.13 13.51 -3.45
CA THR A 250 0.14 12.10 -3.14
C THR A 250 0.86 11.94 -1.81
N PHE A 251 0.35 11.05 -0.98
CA PHE A 251 1.09 10.49 0.16
C PHE A 251 1.36 9.00 -0.05
N ILE A 252 2.35 8.52 0.69
CA ILE A 252 2.66 7.10 0.83
C ILE A 252 2.49 6.70 2.29
N GLY A 253 2.38 5.41 2.58
CA GLY A 253 2.18 4.96 3.94
C GLY A 253 2.50 3.50 4.17
N THR A 254 2.56 3.16 5.45
CA THR A 254 2.62 1.79 5.94
C THR A 254 1.31 1.48 6.67
N HIS A 255 0.85 0.23 6.56
CA HIS A 255 -0.31 -0.26 7.30
C HIS A 255 0.07 -1.55 8.02
N TRP A 256 -0.08 -1.51 9.33
CA TRP A 256 0.42 -2.50 10.29
C TRP A 256 -0.63 -3.52 10.75
N ASN A 257 -0.18 -4.61 11.36
CA ASN A 257 -1.05 -5.63 11.96
C ASN A 257 -1.68 -5.24 13.32
N ASN A 258 -1.55 -3.98 13.73
CA ASN A 258 -2.08 -3.45 14.98
C ASN A 258 -2.56 -2.01 14.79
N ASP A 259 -3.73 -1.68 15.33
CA ASP A 259 -4.31 -0.32 15.30
C ASP A 259 -3.37 0.74 15.89
N ASP A 260 -2.48 0.32 16.78
CA ASP A 260 -1.39 1.15 17.29
C ASP A 260 -0.06 0.67 16.67
N PRO A 261 0.48 1.40 15.68
CA PRO A 261 1.74 1.05 15.02
C PRO A 261 2.91 0.83 15.99
N SER A 262 2.93 1.50 17.14
CA SER A 262 3.99 1.33 18.15
C SER A 262 3.97 -0.06 18.82
N ARG A 263 2.84 -0.77 18.73
CA ARG A 263 2.64 -2.14 19.21
C ARG A 263 2.57 -3.16 18.08
N ALA A 264 2.69 -2.73 16.83
CA ALA A 264 2.70 -3.61 15.68
C ALA A 264 3.98 -4.44 15.65
N THR A 265 3.86 -5.65 15.10
CA THR A 265 5.00 -6.55 14.88
C THR A 265 5.29 -6.79 13.41
N GLU A 266 4.30 -6.55 12.54
CA GLU A 266 4.37 -6.89 11.12
C GLU A 266 3.67 -5.80 10.31
N MET A 267 4.26 -5.46 9.16
CA MET A 267 3.62 -4.62 8.15
C MET A 267 2.75 -5.51 7.25
N ASN A 268 1.50 -5.11 7.03
CA ASN A 268 0.56 -5.85 6.20
C ASN A 268 0.49 -5.28 4.78
N TRP A 269 0.44 -3.96 4.67
CA TRP A 269 0.40 -3.25 3.39
C TRP A 269 1.36 -2.06 3.36
N ILE A 270 1.77 -1.69 2.15
CA ILE A 270 2.10 -0.30 1.82
C ILE A 270 0.88 0.36 1.20
N VAL A 271 0.79 1.68 1.36
CA VAL A 271 -0.33 2.48 0.89
C VAL A 271 0.18 3.61 0.01
N VAL A 272 -0.52 3.88 -1.08
CA VAL A 272 -0.41 5.14 -1.82
C VAL A 272 -1.78 5.79 -1.81
N GLY A 273 -1.84 7.07 -1.43
CA GLY A 273 -3.06 7.85 -1.44
C GLY A 273 -2.94 9.03 -2.37
N VAL A 274 -3.91 9.20 -3.27
CA VAL A 274 -3.99 10.30 -4.22
C VAL A 274 -5.23 11.12 -3.93
N ARG A 275 -5.04 12.42 -3.72
CA ARG A 275 -6.11 13.39 -3.50
C ARG A 275 -7.07 13.41 -4.69
N GLY A 276 -8.37 13.43 -4.39
CA GLY A 276 -9.42 13.42 -5.40
C GLY A 276 -10.81 13.56 -4.78
N SER A 277 -11.83 13.29 -5.57
CA SER A 277 -13.22 13.25 -5.10
C SER A 277 -13.82 11.86 -5.28
N PHE A 278 -14.90 11.57 -4.54
CA PHE A 278 -15.62 10.31 -4.59
C PHE A 278 -16.53 10.23 -5.83
N CYS A 279 -15.89 10.13 -6.99
CA CYS A 279 -16.51 9.93 -8.28
C CYS A 279 -15.68 8.97 -9.13
N ASP A 280 -16.34 8.13 -9.94
CA ASP A 280 -15.67 7.16 -10.82
C ASP A 280 -14.72 7.83 -11.83
N ASP A 281 -15.08 9.01 -12.35
CA ASP A 281 -14.31 9.79 -13.32
C ASP A 281 -13.15 10.58 -12.71
N ALA A 282 -13.20 10.84 -11.39
CA ALA A 282 -12.13 11.45 -10.62
C ALA A 282 -11.10 10.45 -10.07
N ARG A 283 -11.35 9.14 -10.26
CA ARG A 283 -10.43 8.09 -9.83
C ARG A 283 -9.14 8.11 -10.67
N PRO A 284 -7.95 7.90 -10.08
CA PRO A 284 -6.71 7.87 -10.84
C PRO A 284 -6.70 6.80 -11.94
N ALA A 285 -5.77 6.96 -12.89
CA ALA A 285 -5.52 5.96 -13.93
C ALA A 285 -5.24 4.58 -13.33
N SER A 286 -5.57 3.53 -14.09
CA SER A 286 -5.59 2.14 -13.57
C SER A 286 -6.60 1.97 -12.43
N ALA A 287 -7.83 2.46 -12.67
CA ALA A 287 -8.97 2.49 -11.76
C ALA A 287 -9.30 1.14 -11.08
N GLU A 288 -8.84 0.02 -11.66
CA GLU A 288 -8.92 -1.31 -11.07
C GLU A 288 -8.10 -1.48 -9.79
N HIS A 289 -7.04 -0.70 -9.59
CA HIS A 289 -6.18 -0.74 -8.39
C HIS A 289 -6.64 0.25 -7.31
N TRP A 290 -7.39 1.29 -7.69
CA TRP A 290 -7.90 2.34 -6.81
C TRP A 290 -9.34 2.03 -6.38
N ARG A 291 -9.53 0.98 -5.59
CA ARG A 291 -10.86 0.49 -5.18
C ARG A 291 -11.33 1.04 -3.83
N HIS A 292 -10.47 1.75 -3.13
CA HIS A 292 -10.79 2.31 -1.84
C HIS A 292 -10.71 3.83 -1.89
N PHE A 293 -11.70 4.49 -1.32
CA PHE A 293 -11.75 5.94 -1.15
C PHE A 293 -12.00 6.24 0.31
N HIS A 294 -11.30 7.23 0.84
CA HIS A 294 -11.47 7.71 2.19
C HIS A 294 -11.75 9.22 2.18
N SER A 295 -12.92 9.63 2.65
CA SER A 295 -13.29 11.03 2.80
C SER A 295 -12.37 11.74 3.79
N HIS A 296 -11.91 12.94 3.43
CA HIS A 296 -11.00 13.71 4.27
C HIS A 296 -11.66 14.22 5.56
N ASP A 297 -12.99 14.36 5.56
CA ASP A 297 -13.74 14.93 6.66
C ASP A 297 -14.96 14.06 7.00
N ALA A 298 -14.78 13.21 8.00
CA ALA A 298 -15.83 12.37 8.56
C ALA A 298 -15.83 12.44 10.10
N PRO A 299 -16.97 12.15 10.77
CA PRO A 299 -17.05 12.22 12.23
C PRO A 299 -16.14 11.23 12.95
N THR A 300 -15.82 10.10 12.31
CA THR A 300 -14.86 9.10 12.76
C THR A 300 -14.11 8.50 11.58
N TYR A 301 -12.96 7.87 11.83
CA TYR A 301 -12.19 7.17 10.80
C TYR A 301 -13.04 6.12 10.06
N GLY A 302 -13.81 5.30 10.79
CA GLY A 302 -14.61 4.23 10.17
C GLY A 302 -15.74 4.74 9.28
N GLU A 303 -16.28 5.93 9.58
CA GLU A 303 -17.29 6.60 8.75
C GLU A 303 -16.69 7.30 7.52
N GLY A 304 -15.36 7.45 7.44
CA GLY A 304 -14.69 8.05 6.30
C GLY A 304 -14.57 7.13 5.07
N HIS A 305 -14.90 5.84 5.18
CA HIS A 305 -14.83 4.93 4.03
C HIS A 305 -15.94 5.23 3.01
N GLY A 306 -15.57 5.81 1.87
CA GLY A 306 -16.49 6.27 0.83
C GLY A 306 -16.85 7.76 1.01
N GLY A 307 -18.06 8.12 0.59
CA GLY A 307 -18.57 9.48 0.71
C GLY A 307 -19.83 9.71 -0.14
N ASP A 308 -20.31 10.94 -0.12
CA ASP A 308 -21.31 11.43 -1.08
C ASP A 308 -20.67 11.69 -2.45
N PRO A 309 -21.43 11.64 -3.56
CA PRO A 309 -20.93 11.97 -4.89
C PRO A 309 -20.23 13.35 -4.92
N GLY A 310 -18.97 13.37 -5.34
CA GLY A 310 -18.16 14.58 -5.43
C GLY A 310 -17.49 15.02 -4.12
N GLU A 311 -17.71 14.30 -3.02
CA GLU A 311 -17.03 14.57 -1.75
C GLU A 311 -15.51 14.39 -1.90
N GLY A 312 -14.74 15.35 -1.38
CA GLY A 312 -13.28 15.29 -1.48
C GLY A 312 -12.62 14.40 -0.42
N GLY A 313 -11.49 13.82 -0.81
CA GLY A 313 -10.79 12.82 -0.02
C GLY A 313 -9.62 12.23 -0.78
N TYR A 314 -9.39 10.94 -0.58
CA TYR A 314 -8.24 10.24 -1.13
C TYR A 314 -8.64 8.90 -1.72
N TRP A 315 -8.25 8.68 -2.97
CA TRP A 315 -8.22 7.34 -3.57
C TRP A 315 -6.98 6.61 -3.05
N LEU A 316 -7.18 5.42 -2.50
CA LEU A 316 -6.15 4.63 -1.84
C LEU A 316 -5.88 3.33 -2.60
N LEU A 317 -4.61 3.07 -2.86
CA LEU A 317 -4.08 1.81 -3.36
C LEU A 317 -3.35 1.14 -2.20
N HIS A 318 -3.78 -0.08 -1.85
CA HIS A 318 -3.12 -0.92 -0.86
C HIS A 318 -2.39 -2.06 -1.57
N ALA A 319 -1.10 -2.24 -1.29
CA ALA A 319 -0.35 -3.38 -1.77
C ALA A 319 0.08 -4.23 -0.57
N GLY A 320 -0.40 -5.47 -0.51
CA GLY A 320 0.03 -6.44 0.49
C GLY A 320 1.53 -6.69 0.36
N VAL A 321 2.21 -6.88 1.48
CA VAL A 321 3.67 -7.15 1.52
C VAL A 321 4.03 -8.48 2.18
N ARG A 322 3.01 -9.25 2.58
CA ARG A 322 3.14 -10.59 3.15
C ARG A 322 1.82 -11.34 3.03
N ASP A 323 1.85 -12.64 3.32
CA ASP A 323 0.63 -13.42 3.47
C ASP A 323 -0.01 -13.19 4.85
N PHE A 324 -1.33 -12.96 4.88
CA PHE A 324 -2.15 -12.90 6.10
C PHE A 324 -3.64 -13.00 5.77
N GLU A 325 -4.46 -13.26 6.78
CA GLU A 325 -5.92 -13.31 6.67
C GLU A 325 -6.53 -11.95 7.05
N ALA A 326 -7.28 -11.34 6.12
CA ALA A 326 -8.07 -10.14 6.35
C ALA A 326 -9.57 -10.48 6.43
N PRO A 327 -10.45 -9.56 6.89
CA PRO A 327 -11.90 -9.80 6.94
C PRO A 327 -12.53 -10.18 5.57
N TRP A 328 -11.88 -9.84 4.46
CA TRP A 328 -12.31 -10.17 3.09
C TRP A 328 -11.57 -11.37 2.47
N GLY A 329 -10.80 -12.10 3.28
CA GLY A 329 -10.09 -13.32 2.92
C GLY A 329 -8.57 -13.16 2.93
N ASP A 330 -7.89 -14.14 2.34
CA ASP A 330 -6.43 -14.18 2.26
C ASP A 330 -5.89 -13.04 1.39
N VAL A 331 -4.86 -12.37 1.90
CA VAL A 331 -4.06 -11.37 1.20
C VAL A 331 -2.66 -11.94 1.00
N SER A 332 -2.12 -11.74 -0.19
CA SER A 332 -0.75 -12.09 -0.57
C SER A 332 -0.04 -10.86 -1.13
N PRO A 333 1.31 -10.89 -1.28
CA PRO A 333 2.02 -9.77 -1.86
C PRO A 333 1.49 -9.34 -3.23
N GLY A 334 1.12 -8.06 -3.38
CA GLY A 334 0.48 -7.52 -4.59
C GLY A 334 -0.63 -6.52 -4.29
N VAL A 335 -1.30 -5.98 -5.31
CA VAL A 335 -2.39 -5.03 -5.09
C VAL A 335 -3.60 -5.72 -4.45
N ASP A 336 -4.02 -5.26 -3.27
CA ASP A 336 -5.21 -5.74 -2.59
C ASP A 336 -6.44 -4.95 -3.05
N THR A 337 -7.04 -5.41 -4.15
CA THR A 337 -8.25 -4.79 -4.73
C THR A 337 -9.52 -5.00 -3.90
N LYS A 338 -9.45 -5.79 -2.82
CA LYS A 338 -10.58 -6.06 -1.92
C LYS A 338 -10.54 -5.21 -0.66
N PHE A 339 -9.41 -4.59 -0.35
CA PHE A 339 -9.23 -3.73 0.81
C PHE A 339 -10.32 -2.66 0.85
N MET A 340 -11.19 -2.76 1.87
CA MET A 340 -12.28 -1.80 2.16
C MET A 340 -12.94 -1.21 0.91
N HIS A 341 -13.26 -2.04 -0.08
CA HIS A 341 -13.72 -1.57 -1.39
C HIS A 341 -14.96 -0.66 -1.27
N THR A 342 -14.86 0.55 -1.82
CA THR A 342 -15.92 1.56 -1.84
C THR A 342 -16.39 1.80 -3.29
N PRO A 343 -17.55 1.25 -3.69
CA PRO A 343 -18.10 1.51 -5.02
C PRO A 343 -18.46 2.99 -5.16
N SER A 344 -17.77 3.74 -6.02
CA SER A 344 -18.09 5.14 -6.28
C SER A 344 -19.23 5.32 -7.28
N PRO A 345 -19.97 6.44 -7.16
CA PRO A 345 -20.96 6.85 -8.14
C PRO A 345 -20.28 7.39 -9.42
N SER A 346 -21.03 7.35 -10.51
CA SER A 346 -20.70 8.21 -11.66
C SER A 346 -21.13 9.64 -11.34
N CYS A 347 -20.21 10.56 -11.60
CA CYS A 347 -20.42 11.99 -11.71
C CYS A 347 -20.21 12.34 -13.21
#